data_AF-A0A3D6AJI5-F1
#
_entry.id   AF-A0A3D6AJI5-F1
#
_cell.length_a   1.000
_cell.length_b   1.000
_cell.length_c   1.000
_cell.angle_alpha   90.00
_cell.angle_beta   90.00
_cell.angle_gamma   90.00
#
_symmetry.space_group_name_H-M   'P 1'
#
loop_
_entity.id
_entity.type
_entity.pdbx_description
1 polymer ?
#
loop_
_entity_poly.entity_id
_entity_poly.type
_entity_poly.pdbx_seq_one_letter_code
_entity_poly.pdbx_strand_id
1 'polypeptide(L)'
;MKFSRLWNATNAAALLLGINLFCHTGLAAAQSMPQAHTLSLPYLGWSYPSTPTTLETDLKFLADPGSTTGWFLSHQFVLEDANGAYSSGGYIGMQTNTLNVNGKGVMFSIWNATIATPASGATCQPFGGEGVGMQCFMAYPWAAGKTYRLRVVNERGTAYSGYVIDTSTNAVTYIGQIQAPPGGVAFGRNSVQWAEYYALTPANCADFPYIKAQWTRPKGDNGTILAANPIVQYAEAAYCRNAAVIASGADYVMEGGNPAAGSKQHMTNSTGKYLNHVPTNGACGGAGVKADGGTIAACTGLTRIPLGNGKVALQAENGNYLSCANGGGSTVGATARTISNYESFTETLSSGKVSYKSNSGRYLTVASWGTLDLKCSAWFAGTTEKFTPFANKARSTTVTVSSENPATEQLGVKAIDGAATGYPGDYTREWTTNGENVGAWIQLKWPSATSVKQVILYDRPNQNDQILGGTLFFSDGSSIKVGALPNDGAPLSVNFTSKNISWVKFRIDQASGWIGLSEFEVF
;
A
#
# COMPACT_ATOMS: atom_id res chain seq x y z
N MET A 1 -17.56 -7.82 10.76
CA MET A 1 -18.39 -6.68 11.21
C MET A 1 -19.53 -6.50 10.19
N LYS A 2 -20.81 -6.57 10.58
CA LYS A 2 -22.04 -6.22 9.82
C LYS A 2 -22.05 -6.41 8.27
N PHE A 3 -22.13 -7.64 7.75
CA PHE A 3 -22.47 -7.88 6.33
C PHE A 3 -23.99 -7.85 6.02
N SER A 4 -24.85 -7.66 7.03
CA SER A 4 -26.33 -7.68 6.89
C SER A 4 -27.05 -6.33 6.96
N ARG A 5 -26.35 -5.18 7.01
CA ARG A 5 -26.98 -3.87 7.26
C ARG A 5 -26.86 -2.81 6.16
N LEU A 6 -26.47 -3.16 4.94
CA LEU A 6 -26.39 -2.19 3.82
C LEU A 6 -27.59 -2.20 2.88
N TRP A 7 -28.64 -2.97 3.17
CA TRP A 7 -29.80 -3.06 2.28
C TRP A 7 -31.12 -2.98 3.06
N ASN A 8 -31.55 -1.75 3.36
CA ASN A 8 -32.96 -1.41 3.50
C ASN A 8 -33.18 -0.09 2.77
N ALA A 9 -33.81 -0.14 1.60
CA ALA A 9 -34.27 1.03 0.91
C ALA A 9 -35.44 1.64 1.68
N THR A 10 -35.18 2.67 2.50
CA THR A 10 -35.98 3.90 2.73
C THR A 10 -35.47 4.66 3.98
N ASN A 11 -34.95 5.87 3.77
CA ASN A 11 -34.60 6.98 4.69
C ASN A 11 -34.69 6.86 6.25
N ALA A 12 -33.60 7.34 6.89
CA ALA A 12 -33.46 8.06 8.19
C ALA A 12 -33.41 7.32 9.58
N ALA A 13 -32.38 7.71 10.36
CA ALA A 13 -32.22 7.75 11.84
C ALA A 13 -31.70 6.54 12.67
N ALA A 14 -30.63 6.82 13.44
CA ALA A 14 -30.25 6.40 14.81
C ALA A 14 -29.68 4.98 15.14
N LEU A 15 -28.37 4.98 15.50
CA LEU A 15 -27.73 4.61 16.79
C LEU A 15 -27.88 3.21 17.47
N LEU A 16 -26.71 2.72 17.94
CA LEU A 16 -26.37 1.92 19.15
C LEU A 16 -26.20 0.37 19.16
N LEU A 17 -25.24 0.02 20.03
CA LEU A 17 -24.58 -1.26 20.34
C LEU A 17 -25.44 -2.23 21.16
N GLY A 18 -25.00 -3.50 21.23
CA GLY A 18 -25.37 -4.41 22.33
C GLY A 18 -24.53 -5.70 22.35
N ILE A 19 -23.88 -5.95 23.47
CA ILE A 19 -23.01 -7.09 23.86
C ILE A 19 -23.88 -8.24 24.43
N ASN A 20 -23.49 -9.52 24.25
CA ASN A 20 -23.29 -10.52 25.35
C ASN A 20 -23.12 -11.99 24.89
N LEU A 21 -22.00 -12.59 25.34
CA LEU A 21 -21.76 -13.90 25.98
C LEU A 21 -22.75 -15.09 25.81
N PHE A 22 -22.26 -16.29 25.47
CA PHE A 22 -22.10 -17.47 26.37
C PHE A 22 -21.52 -18.73 25.67
N CYS A 23 -21.04 -19.68 26.48
CA CYS A 23 -20.04 -20.75 26.29
C CYS A 23 -20.46 -22.09 25.60
N HIS A 24 -19.42 -22.73 24.99
CA HIS A 24 -19.01 -24.17 24.93
C HIS A 24 -20.05 -25.25 24.49
N THR A 25 -19.78 -26.19 23.58
CA THR A 25 -18.75 -27.26 23.58
C THR A 25 -18.40 -27.75 22.16
N GLY A 26 -17.25 -28.42 22.00
CA GLY A 26 -16.51 -28.52 20.74
C GLY A 26 -16.95 -29.53 19.67
N LEU A 27 -16.44 -29.26 18.46
CA LEU A 27 -16.08 -30.16 17.36
C LEU A 27 -15.33 -29.31 16.30
N ALA A 28 -14.18 -29.80 15.83
CA ALA A 28 -13.31 -29.27 14.75
C ALA A 28 -13.17 -27.74 14.62
N ALA A 29 -12.02 -27.19 15.07
CA ALA A 29 -11.71 -25.77 15.00
C ALA A 29 -11.64 -25.25 13.55
N ALA A 30 -12.73 -24.65 13.06
CA ALA A 30 -12.68 -23.71 11.95
C ALA A 30 -11.99 -22.43 12.45
N GLN A 31 -10.77 -22.16 11.97
CA GLN A 31 -10.10 -20.89 12.22
C GLN A 31 -10.75 -19.79 11.37
N SER A 32 -11.82 -19.20 11.88
CA SER A 32 -12.11 -17.79 11.66
C SER A 32 -12.19 -17.14 13.04
N MET A 33 -11.02 -16.88 13.63
CA MET A 33 -10.94 -15.88 14.70
C MET A 33 -11.48 -14.56 14.11
N PRO A 34 -12.32 -13.80 14.83
CA PRO A 34 -12.81 -12.52 14.35
C PRO A 34 -11.63 -11.55 14.27
N GLN A 35 -11.01 -11.45 13.11
CA GLN A 35 -9.93 -10.50 12.88
C GLN A 35 -10.57 -9.16 12.52
N ALA A 36 -10.31 -8.14 13.31
CA ALA A 36 -10.77 -6.80 13.00
C ALA A 36 -10.09 -6.36 11.69
N HIS A 37 -10.87 -6.32 10.61
CA HIS A 37 -10.45 -5.79 9.32
C HIS A 37 -10.20 -4.28 9.44
N THR A 38 -8.96 -3.85 9.25
CA THR A 38 -8.46 -2.54 9.72
C THR A 38 -7.89 -1.64 8.63
N LEU A 39 -7.80 -2.10 7.38
CA LEU A 39 -7.55 -1.26 6.20
C LEU A 39 -8.83 -0.54 5.76
N SER A 40 -8.69 0.65 5.16
CA SER A 40 -9.79 1.26 4.40
C SER A 40 -10.07 0.40 3.18
N LEU A 41 -10.90 -0.63 3.30
CA LEU A 41 -11.18 -1.50 2.16
C LEU A 41 -11.89 -0.67 1.07
N PRO A 42 -11.36 -0.64 -0.18
CA PRO A 42 -11.99 0.08 -1.27
C PRO A 42 -13.10 -0.77 -1.91
N TYR A 43 -14.23 -0.13 -2.20
CA TYR A 43 -15.38 -0.77 -2.84
C TYR A 43 -15.84 0.02 -4.07
N LEU A 44 -16.26 -0.71 -5.10
CA LEU A 44 -16.94 -0.20 -6.28
C LEU A 44 -18.32 -0.86 -6.35
N GLY A 45 -19.36 -0.12 -5.98
CA GLY A 45 -20.75 -0.58 -6.04
C GLY A 45 -21.35 -0.31 -7.42
N TRP A 46 -21.96 -1.33 -8.03
CA TRP A 46 -22.46 -1.31 -9.41
C TRP A 46 -23.97 -1.53 -9.47
N SER A 47 -24.61 -0.90 -10.45
CA SER A 47 -26.01 -1.16 -10.82
C SER A 47 -26.13 -1.48 -12.30
N TYR A 48 -27.04 -2.39 -12.64
CA TYR A 48 -27.29 -2.82 -14.02
C TYR A 48 -28.66 -2.33 -14.50
N PRO A 49 -28.79 -1.95 -15.79
CA PRO A 49 -30.08 -1.49 -16.35
C PRO A 49 -31.12 -2.62 -16.44
N SER A 50 -30.68 -3.87 -16.58
CA SER A 50 -31.52 -5.07 -16.62
C SER A 50 -30.82 -6.24 -15.93
N THR A 51 -31.58 -7.28 -15.62
CA THR A 51 -31.07 -8.52 -14.98
C THR A 51 -30.19 -9.30 -15.96
N PRO A 52 -28.92 -9.54 -15.62
CA PRO A 52 -28.03 -10.33 -16.47
C PRO A 52 -28.23 -11.84 -16.29
N THR A 53 -27.83 -12.64 -17.28
CA THR A 53 -27.72 -14.11 -17.18
C THR A 53 -26.28 -14.59 -17.07
N THR A 54 -25.33 -13.71 -17.41
CA THR A 54 -23.89 -13.88 -17.19
C THR A 54 -23.33 -12.61 -16.60
N LEU A 55 -22.30 -12.70 -15.77
CA LEU A 55 -21.55 -11.56 -15.24
C LEU A 55 -20.07 -11.74 -15.53
N GLU A 56 -19.45 -10.69 -16.08
CA GLU A 56 -18.05 -10.65 -16.46
C GLU A 56 -17.38 -9.36 -15.99
N THR A 57 -16.15 -9.47 -15.52
CA THR A 57 -15.27 -8.33 -15.32
C THR A 57 -13.82 -8.72 -15.55
N ASP A 58 -13.04 -7.83 -16.15
CA ASP A 58 -11.61 -7.99 -16.29
C ASP A 58 -10.88 -7.39 -15.08
N LEU A 59 -9.95 -8.17 -14.55
CA LEU A 59 -9.07 -7.85 -13.43
C LEU A 59 -7.61 -7.93 -13.90
N LYS A 60 -6.92 -6.79 -13.90
CA LYS A 60 -5.50 -6.70 -14.23
C LYS A 60 -4.70 -6.37 -12.98
N PHE A 61 -3.87 -7.29 -12.51
CA PHE A 61 -2.94 -6.99 -11.43
C PHE A 61 -1.85 -6.04 -11.93
N LEU A 62 -1.62 -4.96 -11.20
CA LEU A 62 -0.59 -3.95 -11.49
C LEU A 62 0.56 -4.01 -10.48
N ALA A 63 0.30 -4.48 -9.26
CA ALA A 63 1.31 -4.78 -8.26
C ALA A 63 0.97 -6.09 -7.54
N ASP A 64 2.00 -6.85 -7.20
CA ASP A 64 1.92 -8.17 -6.57
C ASP A 64 2.39 -8.09 -5.12
N PRO A 65 1.51 -8.36 -4.12
CA PRO A 65 1.89 -8.36 -2.72
C PRO A 65 2.75 -9.58 -2.32
N GLY A 66 3.02 -10.52 -3.24
CA GLY A 66 3.69 -11.78 -2.94
C GLY A 66 2.69 -12.92 -2.71
N SER A 67 3.17 -14.16 -2.64
CA SER A 67 2.30 -15.34 -2.67
C SER A 67 1.68 -15.72 -1.32
N THR A 68 2.26 -15.27 -0.21
CA THR A 68 1.89 -15.69 1.17
C THR A 68 1.16 -14.62 1.97
N THR A 69 1.12 -13.38 1.47
CA THR A 69 0.28 -12.33 2.05
C THR A 69 -1.20 -12.65 1.79
N GLY A 70 -2.12 -12.38 2.71
CA GLY A 70 -3.55 -12.61 2.48
C GLY A 70 -4.23 -11.39 1.84
N TRP A 71 -4.36 -11.39 0.52
CA TRP A 71 -5.16 -10.41 -0.24
C TRP A 71 -6.20 -11.12 -1.11
N PHE A 72 -7.42 -10.60 -1.13
CA PHE A 72 -8.51 -11.09 -1.96
C PHE A 72 -9.12 -9.97 -2.79
N LEU A 73 -9.08 -10.10 -4.11
CA LEU A 73 -9.74 -9.20 -5.04
C LEU A 73 -10.93 -9.93 -5.67
N SER A 74 -12.12 -9.38 -5.48
CA SER A 74 -13.35 -10.12 -5.71
C SER A 74 -14.43 -9.28 -6.37
N HIS A 75 -15.24 -9.94 -7.20
CA HIS A 75 -16.51 -9.45 -7.73
C HIS A 75 -17.65 -10.23 -7.07
N GLN A 76 -18.36 -9.56 -6.18
CA GLN A 76 -19.54 -10.06 -5.49
C GLN A 76 -20.81 -9.67 -6.25
N PHE A 77 -21.74 -10.60 -6.37
CA PHE A 77 -23.01 -10.44 -7.07
C PHE A 77 -24.20 -10.82 -6.18
N VAL A 78 -25.35 -10.24 -6.47
CA VAL A 78 -26.64 -10.55 -5.83
C VAL A 78 -27.33 -11.67 -6.57
N LEU A 79 -28.06 -12.51 -5.85
CA LEU A 79 -29.02 -13.47 -6.38
C LEU A 79 -30.43 -13.09 -5.93
N GLU A 80 -31.34 -13.01 -6.89
CA GLU A 80 -32.75 -12.65 -6.68
C GLU A 80 -33.66 -13.86 -6.94
N ASP A 81 -34.85 -13.80 -6.34
CA ASP A 81 -35.93 -14.73 -6.63
C ASP A 81 -36.73 -14.38 -7.87
N ALA A 82 -37.70 -15.22 -8.21
CA ALA A 82 -38.54 -15.05 -9.39
C ALA A 82 -39.34 -13.72 -9.39
N ASN A 83 -39.47 -13.07 -8.23
CA ASN A 83 -40.16 -11.80 -8.07
C ASN A 83 -39.18 -10.61 -7.96
N GLY A 84 -37.87 -10.84 -8.09
CA GLY A 84 -36.83 -9.81 -7.96
C GLY A 84 -36.50 -9.46 -6.51
N ALA A 85 -36.90 -10.28 -5.52
CA ALA A 85 -36.53 -10.07 -4.13
C ALA A 85 -35.15 -10.70 -3.86
N TYR A 86 -34.36 -10.08 -2.96
CA TYR A 86 -33.07 -10.62 -2.54
C TYR A 86 -33.25 -12.04 -1.96
N SER A 87 -32.52 -13.00 -2.51
CA SER A 87 -32.51 -14.38 -2.02
C SER A 87 -31.16 -14.75 -1.40
N SER A 88 -30.05 -14.40 -2.08
CA SER A 88 -28.69 -14.66 -1.60
C SER A 88 -27.68 -13.78 -2.35
N GLY A 89 -26.40 -14.13 -2.25
CA GLY A 89 -25.35 -13.60 -3.10
C GLY A 89 -24.24 -14.62 -3.32
N GLY A 90 -23.26 -14.23 -4.11
CA GLY A 90 -22.03 -14.98 -4.27
C GLY A 90 -20.90 -14.08 -4.70
N TYR A 91 -19.71 -14.65 -4.87
CA TYR A 91 -18.55 -13.91 -5.32
C TYR A 91 -17.59 -14.80 -6.10
N ILE A 92 -16.86 -14.18 -7.02
CA ILE A 92 -15.72 -14.78 -7.72
C ILE A 92 -14.54 -13.84 -7.61
N GLY A 93 -13.35 -14.38 -7.35
CA GLY A 93 -12.17 -13.55 -7.21
C GLY A 93 -10.87 -14.32 -7.22
N MET A 94 -9.78 -13.58 -7.09
CA MET A 94 -8.41 -14.09 -7.06
C MET A 94 -7.71 -13.69 -5.77
N GLN A 95 -6.96 -14.64 -5.22
CA GLN A 95 -6.32 -14.53 -3.91
C GLN A 95 -4.81 -14.80 -3.96
N THR A 96 -4.11 -14.26 -2.98
CA THR A 96 -2.79 -14.71 -2.52
C THR A 96 -2.96 -15.44 -1.19
N ASN A 97 -2.16 -16.45 -0.87
CA ASN A 97 -2.38 -17.34 0.28
C ASN A 97 -3.77 -18.01 0.29
N THR A 98 -4.13 -18.63 -0.84
CA THR A 98 -5.38 -19.38 -1.01
C THR A 98 -5.39 -20.67 -0.19
N LEU A 99 -6.55 -20.98 0.39
CA LEU A 99 -6.80 -22.19 1.19
C LEU A 99 -6.26 -23.46 0.51
N ASN A 100 -5.58 -24.32 1.28
CA ASN A 100 -5.01 -25.61 0.85
C ASN A 100 -4.04 -25.57 -0.35
N VAL A 101 -3.80 -24.38 -0.92
CA VAL A 101 -2.85 -24.11 -2.00
C VAL A 101 -1.62 -23.41 -1.44
N ASN A 102 -1.75 -22.65 -0.34
CA ASN A 102 -0.69 -21.87 0.31
C ASN A 102 0.09 -21.01 -0.71
N GLY A 103 -0.66 -20.39 -1.62
CA GLY A 103 -0.11 -19.64 -2.76
C GLY A 103 -1.21 -18.89 -3.49
N LYS A 104 -1.00 -18.54 -4.75
CA LYS A 104 -1.99 -17.82 -5.55
C LYS A 104 -3.09 -18.74 -6.06
N GLY A 105 -4.33 -18.25 -6.03
CA GLY A 105 -5.49 -19.04 -6.41
C GLY A 105 -6.67 -18.20 -6.85
N VAL A 106 -7.71 -18.92 -7.25
CA VAL A 106 -9.03 -18.39 -7.59
C VAL A 106 -10.07 -19.04 -6.70
N MET A 107 -11.11 -18.27 -6.33
CA MET A 107 -12.22 -18.74 -5.52
C MET A 107 -13.55 -18.28 -6.12
N PHE A 108 -14.55 -19.16 -6.07
CA PHE A 108 -15.94 -18.92 -6.45
C PHE A 108 -16.86 -19.46 -5.34
N SER A 109 -17.76 -18.63 -4.81
CA SER A 109 -18.58 -18.99 -3.64
C SER A 109 -20.01 -18.46 -3.76
N ILE A 110 -20.96 -19.15 -3.14
CA ILE A 110 -22.36 -18.71 -2.99
C ILE A 110 -22.82 -18.94 -1.55
N TRP A 111 -23.36 -17.90 -0.91
CA TRP A 111 -23.94 -18.01 0.42
C TRP A 111 -25.22 -18.85 0.41
N ASN A 112 -25.47 -19.56 1.51
CA ASN A 112 -26.59 -20.48 1.74
C ASN A 112 -26.71 -21.66 0.77
N ALA A 113 -25.76 -21.81 -0.16
CA ALA A 113 -25.66 -23.01 -1.00
C ALA A 113 -25.25 -24.23 -0.15
N THR A 114 -25.70 -25.41 -0.56
CA THR A 114 -25.37 -26.69 0.10
C THR A 114 -24.80 -27.73 -0.87
N ILE A 115 -24.83 -27.45 -2.18
CA ILE A 115 -24.39 -28.37 -3.22
C ILE A 115 -23.42 -27.63 -4.14
N ALA A 116 -22.26 -28.24 -4.38
CA ALA A 116 -21.27 -27.78 -5.34
C ALA A 116 -20.58 -28.96 -6.02
N THR A 117 -20.09 -28.74 -7.24
CA THR A 117 -19.35 -29.72 -8.03
C THR A 117 -18.03 -29.10 -8.50
N PRO A 118 -16.88 -29.64 -8.08
CA PRO A 118 -15.58 -29.08 -8.46
C PRO A 118 -15.25 -29.36 -9.93
N ALA A 119 -14.51 -28.45 -10.56
CA ALA A 119 -13.77 -28.76 -11.77
C ALA A 119 -12.60 -29.71 -11.47
N SER A 120 -11.99 -30.26 -12.53
CA SER A 120 -10.74 -31.02 -12.40
C SER A 120 -9.64 -30.14 -11.79
N GLY A 121 -9.00 -30.63 -10.71
CA GLY A 121 -7.97 -29.88 -9.98
C GLY A 121 -8.50 -28.82 -9.01
N ALA A 122 -9.81 -28.65 -8.89
CA ALA A 122 -10.44 -27.78 -7.91
C ALA A 122 -10.94 -28.56 -6.69
N THR A 123 -11.11 -27.85 -5.57
CA THR A 123 -11.74 -28.36 -4.35
C THR A 123 -12.98 -27.53 -4.07
N CYS A 124 -14.12 -28.18 -3.81
CA CYS A 124 -15.31 -27.52 -3.29
C CYS A 124 -15.61 -28.00 -1.87
N GLN A 125 -15.93 -27.06 -0.98
CA GLN A 125 -16.23 -27.35 0.41
C GLN A 125 -17.20 -26.31 1.00
N PRO A 126 -17.89 -26.61 2.12
CA PRO A 126 -18.64 -25.61 2.88
C PRO A 126 -17.72 -24.52 3.44
N PHE A 127 -18.25 -23.29 3.60
CA PHE A 127 -17.58 -22.21 4.33
C PHE A 127 -18.45 -21.67 5.49
N GLY A 128 -17.80 -20.97 6.43
CA GLY A 128 -18.40 -20.43 7.66
C GLY A 128 -17.79 -19.07 8.08
N GLY A 129 -18.09 -18.60 9.30
CA GLY A 129 -17.48 -17.40 9.92
C GLY A 129 -18.18 -16.08 9.57
N GLU A 130 -18.38 -15.81 8.28
CA GLU A 130 -19.05 -14.61 7.76
C GLU A 130 -20.33 -14.96 6.98
N GLY A 131 -21.15 -15.80 7.61
CA GLY A 131 -22.25 -16.52 6.96
C GLY A 131 -21.85 -17.95 6.62
N VAL A 132 -22.73 -18.69 5.95
CA VAL A 132 -22.52 -20.08 5.53
C VAL A 132 -22.80 -20.23 4.04
N GLY A 133 -22.22 -21.25 3.41
CA GLY A 133 -22.47 -21.55 2.00
C GLY A 133 -21.49 -22.57 1.44
N MET A 134 -21.38 -22.63 0.11
CA MET A 134 -20.39 -23.46 -0.61
C MET A 134 -19.39 -22.58 -1.35
N GLN A 135 -18.15 -23.05 -1.42
CA GLN A 135 -17.07 -22.43 -2.18
C GLN A 135 -16.31 -23.47 -2.98
N CYS A 136 -15.81 -23.08 -4.14
CA CYS A 136 -14.90 -23.85 -4.99
C CYS A 136 -13.66 -23.02 -5.26
N PHE A 137 -12.48 -23.61 -5.11
CA PHE A 137 -11.20 -22.92 -5.30
C PHE A 137 -10.15 -23.86 -5.86
N MET A 138 -9.13 -23.28 -6.49
CA MET A 138 -7.98 -24.01 -7.02
C MET A 138 -6.75 -23.13 -7.12
N ALA A 139 -5.58 -23.78 -7.26
CA ALA A 139 -4.35 -23.08 -7.56
C ALA A 139 -4.45 -22.38 -8.93
N TYR A 140 -4.11 -21.10 -8.95
CA TYR A 140 -4.13 -20.29 -10.16
C TYR A 140 -3.03 -19.24 -10.06
N PRO A 141 -1.85 -19.48 -10.68
CA PRO A 141 -0.67 -18.63 -10.54
C PRO A 141 -0.80 -17.36 -11.39
N TRP A 142 -1.72 -16.48 -11.03
CA TRP A 142 -1.87 -15.20 -11.70
C TRP A 142 -0.60 -14.35 -11.55
N ALA A 143 -0.34 -13.48 -12.53
CA ALA A 143 0.84 -12.64 -12.60
C ALA A 143 0.48 -11.17 -12.77
N ALA A 144 1.28 -10.29 -12.16
CA ALA A 144 1.19 -8.86 -12.42
C ALA A 144 1.45 -8.54 -13.90
N GLY A 145 0.79 -7.50 -14.41
CA GLY A 145 0.81 -7.11 -15.82
C GLY A 145 -0.18 -7.88 -16.71
N LYS A 146 -0.66 -9.05 -16.28
CA LYS A 146 -1.68 -9.83 -17.01
C LYS A 146 -3.10 -9.44 -16.60
N THR A 147 -4.02 -9.61 -17.55
CA THR A 147 -5.45 -9.35 -17.39
C THR A 147 -6.23 -10.66 -17.42
N TYR A 148 -7.02 -10.88 -16.38
CA TYR A 148 -7.85 -12.06 -16.21
C TYR A 148 -9.32 -11.66 -16.19
N ARG A 149 -10.15 -12.30 -17.00
CA ARG A 149 -11.60 -12.15 -16.91
C ARG A 149 -12.14 -13.10 -15.87
N LEU A 150 -12.84 -12.55 -14.88
CA LEU A 150 -13.69 -13.31 -13.97
C LEU A 150 -15.07 -13.39 -14.61
N ARG A 151 -15.61 -14.60 -14.74
CA ARG A 151 -16.91 -14.84 -15.36
C ARG A 151 -17.76 -15.79 -14.50
N VAL A 152 -19.02 -15.42 -14.28
CA VAL A 152 -20.02 -16.28 -13.66
C VAL A 152 -21.20 -16.42 -14.62
N VAL A 153 -21.66 -17.65 -14.82
CA VAL A 153 -22.76 -18.00 -15.73
C VAL A 153 -23.86 -18.66 -14.93
N ASN A 154 -25.11 -18.20 -15.09
CA ASN A 154 -26.27 -19.02 -14.71
C ASN A 154 -26.54 -20.00 -15.87
N GLU A 155 -26.16 -21.26 -15.69
CA GLU A 155 -26.27 -22.29 -16.73
C GLU A 155 -27.74 -22.61 -17.04
N ARG A 156 -28.55 -22.68 -15.98
CA ARG A 156 -30.01 -22.77 -16.01
C ARG A 156 -30.56 -22.74 -14.59
N GLY A 157 -31.54 -21.90 -14.33
CA GLY A 157 -32.27 -21.87 -13.06
C GLY A 157 -31.34 -21.53 -11.90
N THR A 158 -30.97 -22.53 -11.11
CA THR A 158 -30.22 -22.38 -9.86
C THR A 158 -28.75 -22.80 -9.95
N ALA A 159 -28.30 -23.30 -11.11
CA ALA A 159 -26.92 -23.78 -11.28
C ALA A 159 -26.03 -22.65 -11.81
N TYR A 160 -25.00 -22.28 -11.04
CA TYR A 160 -24.05 -21.21 -11.38
C TYR A 160 -22.63 -21.74 -11.54
N SER A 161 -21.98 -21.43 -12.66
CA SER A 161 -20.62 -21.84 -12.99
C SER A 161 -19.64 -20.68 -12.92
N GLY A 162 -18.49 -20.90 -12.30
CA GLY A 162 -17.40 -19.92 -12.22
C GLY A 162 -16.25 -20.23 -13.18
N TYR A 163 -15.74 -19.19 -13.85
CA TYR A 163 -14.63 -19.27 -14.80
C TYR A 163 -13.62 -18.14 -14.61
N VAL A 164 -12.36 -18.44 -14.92
CA VAL A 164 -11.31 -17.45 -15.16
C VAL A 164 -10.81 -17.60 -16.59
N ILE A 165 -10.58 -16.49 -17.28
CA ILE A 165 -10.04 -16.49 -18.63
C ILE A 165 -8.78 -15.60 -18.66
N ASP A 166 -7.61 -16.15 -19.01
CA ASP A 166 -6.44 -15.33 -19.32
C ASP A 166 -6.67 -14.66 -20.68
N THR A 167 -6.95 -13.36 -20.68
CA THR A 167 -7.32 -12.61 -21.90
C THR A 167 -6.16 -12.47 -22.87
N SER A 168 -4.92 -12.70 -22.44
CA SER A 168 -3.75 -12.65 -23.33
C SER A 168 -3.61 -13.91 -24.19
N THR A 169 -4.09 -15.05 -23.68
CA THR A 169 -4.01 -16.35 -24.38
C THR A 169 -5.39 -16.89 -24.78
N ASN A 170 -6.47 -16.29 -24.29
CA ASN A 170 -7.84 -16.80 -24.30
C ASN A 170 -7.99 -18.17 -23.63
N ALA A 171 -7.05 -18.57 -22.78
CA ALA A 171 -7.14 -19.82 -22.03
C ALA A 171 -8.29 -19.71 -21.00
N VAL A 172 -9.25 -20.63 -21.09
CA VAL A 172 -10.39 -20.71 -20.19
C VAL A 172 -10.11 -21.74 -19.11
N THR A 173 -10.29 -21.37 -17.84
CA THR A 173 -10.20 -22.26 -16.69
C THR A 173 -11.56 -22.30 -16.00
N TYR A 174 -12.17 -23.48 -15.97
CA TYR A 174 -13.40 -23.75 -15.23
C TYR A 174 -13.07 -24.07 -13.77
N ILE A 175 -13.74 -23.42 -12.81
CA ILE A 175 -13.47 -23.57 -11.37
C ILE A 175 -14.40 -24.62 -10.76
N GLY A 176 -15.68 -24.59 -11.14
CA GLY A 176 -16.72 -25.46 -10.60
C GLY A 176 -18.10 -24.83 -10.71
N GLN A 177 -19.11 -25.61 -10.32
CA GLN A 177 -20.51 -25.22 -10.30
C GLN A 177 -21.03 -25.24 -8.87
N ILE A 178 -21.81 -24.23 -8.50
CA ILE A 178 -22.49 -24.13 -7.22
C ILE A 178 -23.98 -23.94 -7.46
N GLN A 179 -24.77 -24.75 -6.77
CA GLN A 179 -26.22 -24.68 -6.79
C GLN A 179 -26.67 -23.62 -5.78
N ALA A 180 -27.32 -22.57 -6.26
CA ALA A 180 -27.90 -21.52 -5.44
C ALA A 180 -28.95 -22.06 -4.46
N PRO A 181 -29.16 -21.41 -3.30
CA PRO A 181 -30.21 -21.76 -2.36
C PRO A 181 -31.60 -21.69 -3.01
N PRO A 182 -32.62 -22.35 -2.42
CA PRO A 182 -34.01 -22.24 -2.89
C PRO A 182 -34.42 -20.77 -3.05
N GLY A 183 -34.97 -20.44 -4.21
CA GLY A 183 -35.34 -19.08 -4.57
C GLY A 183 -34.27 -18.33 -5.36
N GLY A 184 -32.97 -18.64 -5.26
CA GLY A 184 -31.91 -17.91 -5.97
C GLY A 184 -31.80 -18.27 -7.46
N VAL A 185 -32.77 -17.83 -8.27
CA VAL A 185 -32.93 -18.26 -9.68
C VAL A 185 -32.36 -17.28 -10.70
N ALA A 186 -32.07 -16.04 -10.32
CA ALA A 186 -31.53 -15.02 -11.22
C ALA A 186 -30.41 -14.20 -10.57
N PHE A 187 -29.53 -13.62 -11.38
CA PHE A 187 -28.66 -12.54 -10.89
C PHE A 187 -29.51 -11.32 -10.53
N GLY A 188 -29.09 -10.60 -9.49
CA GLY A 188 -29.66 -9.31 -9.16
C GLY A 188 -29.08 -8.18 -10.00
N ARG A 189 -29.70 -7.00 -9.91
CA ARG A 189 -29.27 -5.80 -10.62
C ARG A 189 -28.19 -4.99 -9.88
N ASN A 190 -27.54 -5.59 -8.89
CA ASN A 190 -26.46 -4.99 -8.14
C ASN A 190 -25.29 -5.94 -7.93
N SER A 191 -24.08 -5.39 -7.89
CA SER A 191 -22.86 -6.13 -7.59
C SER A 191 -21.82 -5.18 -7.00
N VAL A 192 -20.76 -5.72 -6.41
CA VAL A 192 -19.67 -4.94 -5.81
C VAL A 192 -18.34 -5.56 -6.20
N GLN A 193 -17.37 -4.75 -6.60
CA GLN A 193 -15.96 -5.17 -6.62
C GLN A 193 -15.26 -4.62 -5.38
N TRP A 194 -14.42 -5.44 -4.75
CA TRP A 194 -13.69 -5.06 -3.55
C TRP A 194 -12.33 -5.75 -3.47
N ALA A 195 -11.45 -5.14 -2.66
CA ALA A 195 -10.19 -5.73 -2.24
C ALA A 195 -10.20 -5.85 -0.72
N GLU A 196 -9.82 -7.03 -0.22
CA GLU A 196 -9.77 -7.34 1.20
C GLU A 196 -8.39 -7.87 1.57
N TYR A 197 -7.87 -7.39 2.70
CA TYR A 197 -6.70 -7.96 3.34
C TYR A 197 -7.16 -8.84 4.49
N TYR A 198 -6.87 -10.14 4.42
CA TYR A 198 -7.39 -11.16 5.33
C TYR A 198 -6.30 -11.87 6.15
N ALA A 199 -5.09 -11.30 6.17
CA ALA A 199 -4.00 -11.78 7.02
C ALA A 199 -3.92 -10.98 8.33
N LEU A 200 -2.98 -11.38 9.20
CA LEU A 200 -2.64 -10.64 10.41
C LEU A 200 -2.39 -9.17 10.08
N THR A 201 -3.13 -8.30 10.75
CA THR A 201 -2.95 -6.85 10.67
C THR A 201 -1.53 -6.50 11.13
N PRO A 202 -0.71 -5.89 10.27
CA PRO A 202 0.61 -5.42 10.68
C PRO A 202 0.51 -4.37 11.79
N ALA A 203 1.54 -4.30 12.63
CA ALA A 203 1.59 -3.37 13.75
C ALA A 203 1.65 -1.90 13.33
N ASN A 204 2.11 -1.60 12.11
CA ASN A 204 2.12 -0.24 11.56
C ASN A 204 1.46 -0.16 10.19
N CYS A 205 0.91 1.02 9.89
CA CYS A 205 0.33 1.27 8.59
C CYS A 205 1.29 1.11 7.43
N ALA A 206 2.59 1.35 7.61
CA ALA A 206 3.62 1.23 6.57
C ALA A 206 3.91 -0.22 6.15
N ASP A 207 3.58 -1.20 6.99
CA ASP A 207 3.93 -2.61 6.80
C ASP A 207 2.86 -3.38 6.03
N PHE A 208 1.73 -2.75 5.71
CA PHE A 208 0.71 -3.37 4.86
C PHE A 208 1.26 -3.64 3.46
N PRO A 209 1.27 -4.91 3.01
CA PRO A 209 1.80 -5.26 1.69
C PRO A 209 0.96 -4.64 0.58
N TYR A 210 1.64 -4.16 -0.47
CA TYR A 210 0.97 -3.45 -1.57
C TYR A 210 0.23 -4.39 -2.51
N ILE A 211 -1.01 -4.05 -2.79
CA ILE A 211 -1.72 -4.55 -3.95
C ILE A 211 -2.24 -3.39 -4.78
N LYS A 212 -2.19 -3.56 -6.10
CA LYS A 212 -2.77 -2.63 -7.07
C LYS A 212 -3.35 -3.44 -8.20
N ALA A 213 -4.58 -3.16 -8.59
CA ALA A 213 -5.22 -3.80 -9.72
C ALA A 213 -6.16 -2.84 -10.45
N GLN A 214 -6.33 -3.04 -11.75
CA GLN A 214 -7.33 -2.36 -12.57
C GLN A 214 -8.52 -3.29 -12.80
N TRP A 215 -9.71 -2.75 -12.60
CA TRP A 215 -10.99 -3.38 -12.85
C TRP A 215 -11.69 -2.70 -14.02
N THR A 216 -12.22 -3.48 -14.94
CA THR A 216 -13.23 -2.96 -15.88
C THR A 216 -14.58 -2.83 -15.20
N ARG A 217 -15.46 -2.00 -15.77
CA ARG A 217 -16.89 -2.04 -15.44
C ARG A 217 -17.44 -3.46 -15.68
N PRO A 218 -18.18 -4.03 -14.72
CA PRO A 218 -18.86 -5.30 -14.93
C PRO A 218 -19.82 -5.25 -16.11
N LYS A 219 -19.86 -6.36 -16.84
CA LYS A 219 -20.67 -6.56 -18.04
C LYS A 219 -21.54 -7.78 -17.84
N GLY A 220 -22.77 -7.71 -18.31
CA GLY A 220 -23.64 -8.86 -18.44
C GLY A 220 -23.89 -9.23 -19.90
N ASP A 221 -24.17 -10.51 -20.12
CA ASP A 221 -24.61 -11.07 -21.41
C ASP A 221 -23.67 -10.71 -22.56
N ASN A 222 -22.40 -11.07 -22.37
CA ASN A 222 -21.28 -10.79 -23.28
C ASN A 222 -21.13 -9.29 -23.65
N GLY A 223 -21.49 -8.38 -22.73
CA GLY A 223 -21.36 -6.94 -22.93
C GLY A 223 -22.63 -6.23 -23.39
N THR A 224 -23.72 -6.95 -23.62
CA THR A 224 -25.03 -6.36 -23.95
C THR A 224 -25.56 -5.51 -22.80
N ILE A 225 -25.28 -5.91 -21.55
CA ILE A 225 -25.60 -5.15 -20.35
C ILE A 225 -24.31 -4.56 -19.81
N LEU A 226 -24.22 -3.24 -19.72
CA LEU A 226 -23.08 -2.56 -19.10
C LEU A 226 -23.51 -1.93 -17.77
N ALA A 227 -22.83 -2.27 -16.67
CA ALA A 227 -23.08 -1.66 -15.37
C ALA A 227 -22.91 -0.14 -15.46
N ALA A 228 -23.73 0.66 -14.76
CA ALA A 228 -23.61 2.12 -14.67
C ALA A 228 -22.27 2.56 -14.00
N ASN A 229 -22.04 3.87 -13.88
CA ASN A 229 -20.89 4.36 -13.11
C ASN A 229 -20.99 3.90 -11.64
N PRO A 230 -19.86 3.52 -11.01
CA PRO A 230 -19.89 2.93 -9.69
C PRO A 230 -20.10 3.98 -8.61
N ILE A 231 -20.68 3.54 -7.49
CA ILE A 231 -20.60 4.23 -6.22
C ILE A 231 -19.30 3.79 -5.54
N VAL A 232 -18.37 4.72 -5.37
CA VAL A 232 -17.10 4.47 -4.65
C VAL A 232 -17.36 4.56 -3.15
N GLN A 233 -16.95 3.55 -2.39
CA GLN A 233 -17.07 3.53 -0.94
C GLN A 233 -15.76 3.07 -0.28
N TYR A 234 -15.58 3.46 0.98
CA TYR A 234 -14.46 3.05 1.84
C TYR A 234 -15.01 2.65 3.21
N ALA A 235 -14.35 1.71 3.89
CA ALA A 235 -14.73 1.35 5.26
C ALA A 235 -14.62 2.55 6.23
N GLU A 236 -15.63 2.74 7.09
CA GLU A 236 -15.81 3.96 7.89
C GLU A 236 -14.81 4.14 9.04
N ALA A 237 -14.11 3.08 9.48
CA ALA A 237 -13.25 3.08 10.66
C ALA A 237 -11.93 2.31 10.45
N ALA A 238 -11.13 2.71 9.47
CA ALA A 238 -9.83 2.07 9.23
C ALA A 238 -8.73 2.58 10.16
N TYR A 239 -7.95 1.65 10.69
CA TYR A 239 -6.64 1.86 11.34
C TYR A 239 -5.65 2.49 10.35
N CYS A 240 -5.69 2.08 9.08
CA CYS A 240 -4.82 2.59 8.00
C CYS A 240 -5.62 3.01 6.78
N ARG A 241 -5.38 4.24 6.30
CA ARG A 241 -6.11 4.86 5.18
C ARG A 241 -5.30 4.82 3.87
N ASN A 242 -4.61 3.70 3.62
CA ASN A 242 -3.68 3.53 2.50
C ASN A 242 -4.31 2.70 1.37
N ALA A 243 -5.54 3.06 1.02
CA ALA A 243 -6.26 2.44 -0.09
C ALA A 243 -6.95 3.51 -0.91
N ALA A 244 -7.04 3.29 -2.21
CA ALA A 244 -7.64 4.22 -3.14
C ALA A 244 -8.35 3.51 -4.28
N VAL A 245 -9.36 4.20 -4.80
CA VAL A 245 -10.00 3.91 -6.08
C VAL A 245 -9.76 5.11 -6.99
N ILE A 246 -9.16 4.87 -8.15
CA ILE A 246 -8.76 5.89 -9.12
C ILE A 246 -9.47 5.57 -10.44
N ALA A 247 -10.25 6.52 -10.97
CA ALA A 247 -10.81 6.37 -12.30
C ALA A 247 -9.68 6.37 -13.36
N SER A 248 -9.74 5.42 -14.29
CA SER A 248 -8.78 5.22 -15.37
C SER A 248 -9.52 5.04 -16.69
N GLY A 249 -9.94 6.15 -17.30
CA GLY A 249 -10.80 6.11 -18.49
C GLY A 249 -12.18 5.55 -18.12
N ALA A 250 -12.59 4.45 -18.79
CA ALA A 250 -13.82 3.73 -18.47
C ALA A 250 -13.67 2.72 -17.31
N ASP A 251 -12.44 2.50 -16.84
CA ASP A 251 -12.07 1.50 -15.85
C ASP A 251 -11.69 2.15 -14.51
N TYR A 252 -11.41 1.32 -13.51
CA TYR A 252 -11.11 1.77 -12.15
C TYR A 252 -9.90 1.01 -11.60
N VAL A 253 -8.90 1.75 -11.13
CA VAL A 253 -7.74 1.19 -10.44
C VAL A 253 -8.04 1.19 -8.94
N MET A 254 -7.92 0.02 -8.32
CA MET A 254 -8.06 -0.20 -6.90
C MET A 254 -6.68 -0.54 -6.32
N GLU A 255 -6.32 0.11 -5.22
CA GLU A 255 -5.07 -0.16 -4.51
C GLU A 255 -5.27 -0.21 -3.01
N GLY A 256 -4.41 -0.97 -2.33
CA GLY A 256 -4.40 -1.14 -0.89
C GLY A 256 -3.01 -1.48 -0.38
N GLY A 257 -2.71 -1.09 0.86
CA GLY A 257 -1.37 -1.21 1.42
C GLY A 257 -0.41 -0.16 0.85
N ASN A 258 0.89 -0.31 1.14
CA ASN A 258 1.87 0.71 0.79
C ASN A 258 2.68 0.28 -0.42
N PRO A 259 2.68 1.06 -1.52
CA PRO A 259 3.55 0.76 -2.65
C PRO A 259 4.97 0.52 -2.17
N ALA A 260 5.59 -0.53 -2.68
CA ALA A 260 7.02 -0.79 -2.50
C ALA A 260 7.74 0.54 -2.67
N ALA A 261 8.48 0.93 -1.62
CA ALA A 261 8.91 2.30 -1.37
C ALA A 261 9.22 3.04 -2.67
N GLY A 262 8.31 3.92 -3.11
CA GLY A 262 8.71 4.98 -4.02
C GLY A 262 9.92 5.65 -3.37
N SER A 263 10.93 6.01 -4.17
CA SER A 263 12.16 6.55 -3.59
C SER A 263 11.81 7.75 -2.73
N LYS A 264 11.88 7.58 -1.41
CA LYS A 264 11.71 8.67 -0.46
C LYS A 264 12.81 9.65 -0.77
N GLN A 265 12.39 10.86 -1.15
CA GLN A 265 13.29 11.94 -1.52
C GLN A 265 13.04 13.10 -0.57
N HIS A 266 14.13 13.64 -0.08
CA HIS A 266 14.13 14.95 0.55
C HIS A 266 14.45 15.98 -0.54
N MET A 267 13.94 17.18 -0.43
CA MET A 267 14.21 18.22 -1.42
C MET A 267 14.63 19.48 -0.71
N THR A 268 15.69 20.13 -1.19
CA THR A 268 16.03 21.49 -0.74
C THR A 268 15.60 22.53 -1.76
N ASN A 269 15.19 23.69 -1.28
CA ASN A 269 15.04 24.88 -2.11
C ASN A 269 16.42 25.45 -2.51
N SER A 270 16.41 26.60 -3.20
CA SER A 270 17.61 27.30 -3.65
C SER A 270 18.50 27.85 -2.53
N THR A 271 17.99 27.96 -1.29
CA THR A 271 18.76 28.41 -0.12
C THR A 271 19.30 27.24 0.71
N GLY A 272 19.07 26.00 0.26
CA GLY A 272 19.52 24.79 0.95
C GLY A 272 18.62 24.34 2.10
N LYS A 273 17.44 24.95 2.29
CA LYS A 273 16.44 24.53 3.28
C LYS A 273 15.57 23.41 2.73
N TYR A 274 15.32 22.39 3.55
CA TYR A 274 14.49 21.25 3.20
C TYR A 274 13.01 21.63 3.14
N LEU A 275 12.30 20.99 2.21
CA LEU A 275 10.85 20.96 2.25
C LEU A 275 10.39 20.19 3.50
N ASN A 276 9.42 20.75 4.19
CA ASN A 276 8.96 20.32 5.50
C ASN A 276 7.43 20.40 5.54
N HIS A 277 6.79 19.29 5.87
CA HIS A 277 5.35 19.18 5.94
C HIS A 277 4.89 19.67 7.30
N VAL A 278 4.02 20.68 7.33
CA VAL A 278 3.49 21.20 8.59
C VAL A 278 2.67 20.09 9.26
N PRO A 279 3.05 19.63 10.47
CA PRO A 279 2.31 18.58 11.16
C PRO A 279 0.91 19.06 11.53
N THR A 280 -0.08 18.20 11.34
CA THR A 280 -1.45 18.45 11.80
C THR A 280 -1.88 17.24 12.63
N ASN A 281 -2.24 17.44 13.91
CA ASN A 281 -2.60 16.37 14.85
C ASN A 281 -1.54 15.25 14.95
N GLY A 282 -0.25 15.60 14.91
CA GLY A 282 0.86 14.63 15.02
C GLY A 282 1.20 13.87 13.73
N ALA A 283 0.43 14.05 12.64
CA ALA A 283 0.74 13.48 11.33
C ALA A 283 1.42 14.51 10.40
N CYS A 284 2.42 14.08 9.66
CA CYS A 284 3.19 14.93 8.74
C CYS A 284 2.38 15.32 7.50
N GLY A 285 1.91 16.58 7.45
CA GLY A 285 1.11 17.12 6.34
C GLY A 285 -0.31 17.49 6.74
N GLY A 286 -1.11 17.99 5.79
CA GLY A 286 -2.53 18.34 5.97
C GLY A 286 -2.84 19.84 5.98
N ALA A 287 -1.94 20.72 6.43
CA ALA A 287 -2.17 22.17 6.46
C ALA A 287 -1.31 22.95 5.43
N GLY A 288 -0.14 22.43 5.07
CA GLY A 288 0.77 23.05 4.10
C GLY A 288 2.16 22.40 4.06
N VAL A 289 2.93 22.72 3.03
CA VAL A 289 4.37 22.41 2.91
C VAL A 289 5.16 23.71 3.00
N LYS A 290 6.23 23.73 3.79
CA LYS A 290 7.18 24.84 3.92
C LYS A 290 8.56 24.42 3.43
N ALA A 291 9.44 25.38 3.20
CA ALA A 291 10.83 25.19 2.82
C ALA A 291 11.76 25.84 3.87
N ASP A 292 11.55 25.48 5.12
CA ASP A 292 12.24 26.03 6.30
C ASP A 292 13.07 24.99 7.06
N GLY A 293 13.01 23.72 6.66
CA GLY A 293 13.72 22.63 7.31
C GLY A 293 15.23 22.85 7.31
N GLY A 294 15.85 22.82 8.49
CA GLY A 294 17.30 22.93 8.64
C GLY A 294 18.04 21.62 8.38
N THR A 295 17.37 20.48 8.57
CA THR A 295 17.91 19.13 8.46
C THR A 295 16.85 18.20 7.85
N ILE A 296 17.29 17.01 7.43
CA ILE A 296 16.38 15.90 7.16
C ILE A 296 15.85 15.40 8.50
N ALA A 297 14.53 15.32 8.63
CA ALA A 297 13.82 14.88 9.82
C ALA A 297 12.45 14.28 9.45
N ALA A 298 11.71 13.78 10.44
CA ALA A 298 10.29 13.47 10.26
C ALA A 298 9.57 14.66 9.59
N CYS A 299 8.63 14.37 8.71
CA CYS A 299 7.89 15.34 7.90
C CYS A 299 8.68 16.03 6.77
N THR A 300 9.94 15.70 6.51
CA THR A 300 10.70 16.28 5.37
C THR A 300 10.76 15.38 4.14
N GLY A 301 10.27 14.14 4.25
CA GLY A 301 10.33 13.15 3.17
C GLY A 301 9.12 13.18 2.26
N LEU A 302 9.36 13.19 0.95
CA LEU A 302 8.34 13.04 -0.09
C LEU A 302 8.60 11.77 -0.88
N THR A 303 7.57 10.94 -1.02
CA THR A 303 7.61 9.78 -1.91
C THR A 303 7.26 10.24 -3.31
N ARG A 304 8.24 10.18 -4.22
CA ARG A 304 8.01 10.46 -5.64
C ARG A 304 7.30 9.27 -6.29
N ILE A 305 6.11 9.48 -6.82
CA ILE A 305 5.32 8.47 -7.54
C ILE A 305 5.34 8.78 -9.04
N PRO A 306 6.03 7.98 -9.87
CA PRO A 306 5.98 8.13 -11.33
C PRO A 306 4.56 7.91 -11.87
N LEU A 307 4.14 8.74 -12.81
CA LEU A 307 2.89 8.62 -13.56
C LEU A 307 3.17 8.48 -15.06
N GLY A 308 2.15 8.13 -15.85
CA GLY A 308 2.25 8.15 -17.31
C GLY A 308 2.51 9.55 -17.87
N ASN A 309 3.00 9.62 -19.12
CA ASN A 309 3.22 10.87 -19.88
C ASN A 309 4.22 11.84 -19.24
N GLY A 310 5.25 11.32 -18.56
CA GLY A 310 6.31 12.14 -17.95
C GLY A 310 5.84 12.96 -16.74
N LYS A 311 4.71 12.57 -16.14
CA LYS A 311 4.18 13.20 -14.93
C LYS A 311 4.59 12.43 -13.67
N VAL A 312 4.46 13.09 -12.53
CA VAL A 312 4.69 12.54 -11.20
C VAL A 312 3.63 13.05 -10.24
N ALA A 313 3.41 12.31 -9.15
CA ALA A 313 2.80 12.82 -7.93
C ALA A 313 3.82 12.77 -6.80
N LEU A 314 3.65 13.65 -5.82
CA LEU A 314 4.51 13.71 -4.64
C LEU A 314 3.64 13.40 -3.42
N GLN A 315 3.90 12.29 -2.76
CA GLN A 315 3.15 11.85 -1.58
C GLN A 315 3.91 12.23 -0.32
N ALA A 316 3.23 12.88 0.63
CA ALA A 316 3.76 13.19 1.95
C ALA A 316 3.70 11.97 2.88
N GLU A 317 4.40 12.04 4.00
CA GLU A 317 4.48 10.94 4.97
C GLU A 317 3.11 10.59 5.63
N ASN A 318 2.11 11.48 5.56
CA ASN A 318 0.73 11.15 5.95
C ASN A 318 -0.03 10.30 4.91
N GLY A 319 0.60 9.91 3.80
CA GLY A 319 0.00 9.14 2.72
C GLY A 319 -0.82 9.96 1.71
N ASN A 320 -0.98 11.26 1.91
CA ASN A 320 -1.68 12.15 0.99
C ASN A 320 -0.72 12.80 -0.01
N TYR A 321 -1.26 13.25 -1.14
CA TYR A 321 -0.53 13.90 -2.22
C TYR A 321 -0.51 15.41 -2.09
N LEU A 322 0.61 16.00 -2.50
CA LEU A 322 0.74 17.44 -2.66
C LEU A 322 -0.22 17.91 -3.74
N SER A 323 -1.03 18.92 -3.41
CA SER A 323 -2.09 19.43 -4.26
C SER A 323 -1.90 20.91 -4.60
N CYS A 324 -1.99 21.22 -5.89
CA CYS A 324 -2.16 22.57 -6.44
C CYS A 324 -3.64 22.88 -6.70
N ALA A 325 -4.49 22.81 -5.66
CA ALA A 325 -5.92 23.05 -5.79
C ALA A 325 -6.24 24.43 -6.41
N ASN A 326 -7.39 24.52 -7.10
CA ASN A 326 -7.92 25.74 -7.75
C ASN A 326 -7.00 26.34 -8.84
N GLY A 327 -6.15 25.53 -9.46
CA GLY A 327 -5.24 25.99 -10.51
C GLY A 327 -4.04 26.77 -10.02
N GLY A 328 -3.79 26.81 -8.70
CA GLY A 328 -2.60 27.41 -8.09
C GLY A 328 -2.81 28.83 -7.51
N GLY A 329 -1.77 29.36 -6.86
CA GLY A 329 -1.80 30.64 -6.13
C GLY A 329 -1.85 30.49 -4.60
N SER A 330 -2.41 29.38 -4.11
CA SER A 330 -2.49 29.05 -2.68
C SER A 330 -1.32 28.19 -2.20
N THR A 331 -1.20 28.05 -0.87
CA THR A 331 -0.27 27.12 -0.21
C THR A 331 -0.54 25.69 -0.70
N VAL A 332 0.53 24.98 -1.01
CA VAL A 332 0.48 23.56 -1.39
C VAL A 332 0.26 22.75 -0.12
N GLY A 333 -0.87 22.05 -0.06
CA GLY A 333 -1.20 21.12 1.02
C GLY A 333 -0.98 19.67 0.60
N ALA A 334 -0.74 18.81 1.58
CA ALA A 334 -0.77 17.35 1.42
C ALA A 334 -2.08 16.78 1.99
N THR A 335 -3.19 17.13 1.34
CA THR A 335 -4.56 16.80 1.78
C THR A 335 -5.28 15.86 0.83
N ALA A 336 -4.82 15.78 -0.42
CA ALA A 336 -5.48 15.00 -1.45
C ALA A 336 -5.16 13.52 -1.26
N ARG A 337 -6.19 12.69 -1.15
CA ARG A 337 -6.04 11.23 -1.00
C ARG A 337 -5.87 10.49 -2.32
N THR A 338 -6.19 11.16 -3.42
CA THR A 338 -6.15 10.61 -4.77
C THR A 338 -5.34 11.53 -5.66
N ILE A 339 -4.68 10.94 -6.65
CA ILE A 339 -3.96 11.70 -7.67
C ILE A 339 -4.96 12.06 -8.76
N SER A 340 -5.23 13.35 -8.93
CA SER A 340 -6.02 13.85 -10.04
C SER A 340 -5.28 15.01 -10.74
N ASN A 341 -6.02 15.93 -11.33
CA ASN A 341 -5.45 17.04 -12.09
C ASN A 341 -4.62 18.00 -11.23
N TYR A 342 -4.90 18.12 -9.93
CA TYR A 342 -4.21 19.08 -9.06
C TYR A 342 -2.99 18.49 -8.36
N GLU A 343 -2.88 17.17 -8.29
CA GLU A 343 -1.81 16.42 -7.63
C GLU A 343 -0.79 15.85 -8.63
N SER A 344 -1.05 16.05 -9.92
CA SER A 344 -0.18 15.63 -11.02
C SER A 344 0.71 16.78 -11.49
N PHE A 345 2.01 16.51 -11.58
CA PHE A 345 3.02 17.47 -11.99
C PHE A 345 3.80 16.96 -13.19
N THR A 346 4.03 17.79 -14.19
CA THR A 346 5.08 17.55 -15.18
C THR A 346 6.41 17.83 -14.52
N GLU A 347 7.26 16.81 -14.45
CA GLU A 347 8.59 16.92 -13.85
C GLU A 347 9.61 17.30 -14.92
N THR A 348 10.49 18.25 -14.61
CA THR A 348 11.63 18.58 -15.47
C THR A 348 12.90 18.52 -14.66
N LEU A 349 13.84 17.68 -15.10
CA LEU A 349 15.16 17.54 -14.49
C LEU A 349 16.20 18.26 -15.36
N SER A 350 16.99 19.16 -14.76
CA SER A 350 18.09 19.83 -15.43
C SER A 350 19.21 20.14 -14.44
N SER A 351 20.44 19.72 -14.77
CA SER A 351 21.64 19.98 -13.95
C SER A 351 21.49 19.54 -12.49
N GLY A 352 20.87 18.37 -12.25
CA GLY A 352 20.65 17.82 -10.91
C GLY A 352 19.57 18.53 -10.08
N LYS A 353 18.84 19.48 -10.67
CA LYS A 353 17.69 20.14 -10.04
C LYS A 353 16.40 19.71 -10.73
N VAL A 354 15.31 19.71 -9.97
CA VAL A 354 13.97 19.36 -10.42
C VAL A 354 13.03 20.55 -10.30
N SER A 355 12.12 20.68 -11.26
CA SER A 355 10.98 21.59 -11.20
C SER A 355 9.69 20.83 -11.49
N TYR A 356 8.62 21.19 -10.80
CA TYR A 356 7.31 20.54 -10.90
C TYR A 356 6.29 21.54 -11.43
N LYS A 357 5.76 21.29 -12.62
CA LYS A 357 4.73 22.11 -13.25
C LYS A 357 3.37 21.45 -13.09
N SER A 358 2.42 22.12 -12.44
CA SER A 358 1.04 21.65 -12.33
C SER A 358 0.35 21.59 -13.70
N ASN A 359 -0.81 20.93 -13.76
CA ASN A 359 -1.63 20.92 -14.96
C ASN A 359 -2.22 22.29 -15.34
N SER A 360 -2.30 23.24 -14.40
CA SER A 360 -2.67 24.63 -14.72
C SER A 360 -1.51 25.43 -15.32
N GLY A 361 -0.35 24.81 -15.49
CA GLY A 361 0.83 25.41 -16.08
C GLY A 361 1.71 26.19 -15.09
N ARG A 362 1.38 26.16 -13.80
CA ARG A 362 2.14 26.86 -12.75
C ARG A 362 3.15 25.93 -12.07
N TYR A 363 4.32 26.45 -11.76
CA TYR A 363 5.37 25.72 -11.07
C TYR A 363 5.21 25.82 -9.55
N LEU A 364 5.58 24.72 -8.88
CA LEU A 364 5.87 24.75 -7.44
C LEU A 364 7.00 25.74 -7.17
N THR A 365 6.81 26.63 -6.21
CA THR A 365 7.74 27.70 -5.85
C THR A 365 7.73 27.95 -4.35
N VAL A 366 8.86 28.37 -3.80
CA VAL A 366 8.94 28.91 -2.45
C VAL A 366 8.79 30.43 -2.53
N ALA A 367 7.74 30.98 -1.90
CA ALA A 367 7.47 32.42 -1.98
C ALA A 367 8.62 33.25 -1.38
N SER A 368 9.13 34.21 -2.14
CA SER A 368 10.38 34.93 -1.84
C SER A 368 10.26 36.03 -0.77
N TRP A 369 9.05 36.34 -0.28
CA TRP A 369 8.77 37.54 0.55
C TRP A 369 8.03 37.23 1.86
N GLY A 370 8.57 36.33 2.68
CA GLY A 370 8.31 36.34 4.13
C GLY A 370 7.73 35.06 4.75
N THR A 371 6.96 34.25 4.01
CA THR A 371 6.56 32.92 4.48
C THR A 371 7.15 31.89 3.53
N LEU A 372 8.08 31.04 4.02
CA LEU A 372 8.76 29.98 3.27
C LEU A 372 7.79 28.86 2.80
N ASP A 373 6.51 29.17 2.62
CA ASP A 373 5.49 28.24 2.15
C ASP A 373 5.77 27.85 0.71
N LEU A 374 5.62 26.56 0.43
CA LEU A 374 5.54 26.04 -0.91
C LEU A 374 4.18 26.42 -1.51
N LYS A 375 4.21 27.10 -2.65
CA LYS A 375 3.04 27.55 -3.39
C LYS A 375 3.09 27.06 -4.81
N CYS A 376 1.94 27.10 -5.47
CA CYS A 376 1.82 26.71 -6.87
C CYS A 376 1.49 27.94 -7.73
N SER A 377 2.41 28.89 -7.84
CA SER A 377 2.09 30.24 -8.34
C SER A 377 3.02 30.75 -9.46
N ALA A 378 4.17 30.14 -9.67
CA ALA A 378 5.15 30.65 -10.64
C ALA A 378 4.82 30.22 -12.08
N TRP A 379 5.04 31.10 -13.06
CA TRP A 379 4.80 30.77 -14.48
C TRP A 379 6.02 30.16 -15.19
N PHE A 380 7.20 30.32 -14.61
CA PHE A 380 8.48 29.89 -15.18
C PHE A 380 9.34 29.22 -14.10
N ALA A 381 10.18 28.28 -14.51
CA ALA A 381 11.14 27.62 -13.62
C ALA A 381 12.42 28.46 -13.45
N GLY A 382 12.37 29.44 -12.54
CA GLY A 382 13.49 30.28 -12.17
C GLY A 382 14.39 29.63 -11.11
N THR A 383 14.75 30.40 -10.08
CA THR A 383 15.61 29.92 -8.99
C THR A 383 14.79 29.27 -7.87
N THR A 384 13.67 29.88 -7.48
CA THR A 384 12.80 29.46 -6.37
C THR A 384 11.91 28.26 -6.69
N GLU A 385 11.79 27.91 -7.98
CA GLU A 385 11.03 26.78 -8.51
C GLU A 385 11.88 25.53 -8.75
N LYS A 386 13.19 25.64 -8.47
CA LYS A 386 14.15 24.56 -8.66
C LYS A 386 14.54 23.98 -7.31
N PHE A 387 14.19 22.72 -7.14
CA PHE A 387 14.51 21.95 -5.95
C PHE A 387 15.67 21.01 -6.24
N THR A 388 16.50 20.74 -5.24
CA THR A 388 17.56 19.73 -5.37
C THR A 388 17.10 18.48 -4.65
N PRO A 389 16.82 17.37 -5.36
CA PRO A 389 16.44 16.12 -4.74
C PRO A 389 17.65 15.46 -4.07
N PHE A 390 17.43 14.98 -2.86
CA PHE A 390 18.34 14.17 -2.06
C PHE A 390 17.63 12.84 -1.82
N ALA A 391 17.97 11.84 -2.65
CA ALA A 391 17.52 10.47 -2.44
C ALA A 391 18.47 9.77 -1.47
N ASN A 392 17.92 8.91 -0.60
CA ASN A 392 18.74 8.02 0.22
C ASN A 392 19.47 7.03 -0.72
N LYS A 393 20.79 7.12 -0.75
CA LYS A 393 21.68 6.34 -1.62
C LYS A 393 22.05 4.99 -1.00
N ALA A 394 21.76 4.77 0.28
CA ALA A 394 22.07 3.54 1.01
C ALA A 394 21.40 2.30 0.38
N ARG A 395 20.17 2.44 -0.13
CA ARG A 395 19.38 1.32 -0.69
C ARG A 395 19.96 0.66 -1.93
N SER A 396 20.92 1.31 -2.58
CA SER A 396 21.61 0.81 -3.78
C SER A 396 22.98 0.20 -3.47
N THR A 397 23.28 -0.01 -2.19
CA THR A 397 24.59 -0.50 -1.74
C THR A 397 24.59 -1.98 -1.46
N THR A 398 25.77 -2.58 -1.57
CA THR A 398 26.03 -3.86 -0.90
C THR A 398 26.33 -3.57 0.57
N VAL A 399 25.62 -4.25 1.46
CA VAL A 399 25.83 -4.16 2.91
C VAL A 399 26.74 -5.28 3.38
N THR A 400 27.70 -4.94 4.23
CA THR A 400 28.53 -5.89 4.98
C THR A 400 28.60 -5.44 6.42
N VAL A 401 28.59 -6.38 7.35
CA VAL A 401 28.60 -6.11 8.80
C VAL A 401 29.67 -6.96 9.47
N SER A 402 30.06 -6.58 10.69
CA SER A 402 30.95 -7.39 11.53
C SER A 402 30.29 -8.71 11.95
N SER A 403 29.02 -8.62 12.35
CA SER A 403 28.15 -9.76 12.64
C SER A 403 26.68 -9.36 12.47
N GLU A 404 25.81 -10.36 12.36
CA GLU A 404 24.36 -10.20 12.31
C GLU A 404 23.67 -11.38 12.97
N ASN A 405 22.46 -11.19 13.47
CA ASN A 405 21.68 -12.25 14.12
C ASN A 405 20.72 -12.95 13.12
N PRO A 406 21.09 -14.12 12.56
CA PRO A 406 20.24 -14.83 11.61
C PRO A 406 19.05 -15.53 12.27
N ALA A 407 19.10 -15.81 13.57
CA ALA A 407 18.03 -16.54 14.27
C ALA A 407 16.74 -15.72 14.37
N THR A 408 16.86 -14.40 14.34
CA THR A 408 15.74 -13.44 14.39
C THR A 408 15.61 -12.61 13.11
N GLU A 409 16.34 -12.96 12.04
CA GLU A 409 16.39 -12.24 10.76
C GLU A 409 16.83 -10.76 10.84
N GLN A 410 17.59 -10.40 11.87
CA GLN A 410 18.08 -9.03 12.12
C GLN A 410 19.39 -8.76 11.38
N LEU A 411 19.31 -8.87 10.06
CA LEU A 411 20.44 -8.85 9.14
C LEU A 411 20.89 -7.42 8.81
N GLY A 412 22.15 -7.25 8.39
CA GLY A 412 22.71 -5.94 8.03
C GLY A 412 21.90 -5.20 6.96
N VAL A 413 21.31 -5.94 6.02
CA VAL A 413 20.46 -5.37 4.95
C VAL A 413 19.19 -4.68 5.46
N LYS A 414 18.75 -4.98 6.69
CA LYS A 414 17.56 -4.38 7.29
C LYS A 414 17.76 -2.91 7.62
N ALA A 415 18.99 -2.52 8.00
CA ALA A 415 19.33 -1.12 8.28
C ALA A 415 19.31 -0.20 7.04
N ILE A 416 18.96 -0.68 5.84
CA ILE A 416 18.82 0.16 4.64
C ILE A 416 17.51 -0.11 3.91
N ASP A 417 16.56 -0.79 4.56
CA ASP A 417 15.33 -1.23 3.90
C ASP A 417 14.30 -0.10 3.79
N GLY A 418 14.52 1.02 4.49
CA GLY A 418 13.66 2.17 4.49
C GLY A 418 12.70 2.29 5.65
N ALA A 419 12.79 1.39 6.63
CA ALA A 419 11.95 1.35 7.80
C ALA A 419 12.81 1.57 9.05
N ALA A 420 12.82 2.81 9.55
CA ALA A 420 13.43 3.15 10.84
C ALA A 420 12.57 2.64 12.02
N THR A 421 12.36 1.33 12.08
CA THR A 421 11.64 0.60 13.13
C THR A 421 12.46 -0.61 13.57
N GLY A 422 12.05 -1.26 14.66
CA GLY A 422 12.83 -2.31 15.29
C GLY A 422 12.14 -2.79 16.56
N TYR A 423 12.85 -3.56 17.39
CA TYR A 423 12.35 -3.98 18.69
C TYR A 423 11.96 -2.76 19.54
N PRO A 424 10.82 -2.74 20.27
CA PRO A 424 9.89 -3.85 20.50
C PRO A 424 8.76 -4.00 19.45
N GLY A 425 8.75 -3.15 18.41
CA GLY A 425 7.80 -3.23 17.29
C GLY A 425 8.12 -4.39 16.34
N ASP A 426 8.43 -4.09 15.08
CA ASP A 426 8.90 -5.11 14.13
C ASP A 426 10.42 -5.26 14.24
N TYR A 427 10.85 -6.17 15.11
CA TYR A 427 12.27 -6.45 15.31
C TYR A 427 12.97 -7.02 14.06
N THR A 428 12.23 -7.49 13.04
CA THR A 428 12.81 -8.03 11.79
C THR A 428 13.27 -6.94 10.80
N ARG A 429 13.08 -5.66 11.17
CA ARG A 429 13.41 -4.46 10.38
C ARG A 429 14.65 -3.72 10.86
N GLU A 430 15.32 -4.22 11.89
CA GLU A 430 16.58 -3.68 12.36
C GLU A 430 17.73 -4.64 12.05
N TRP A 431 18.92 -4.09 11.83
CA TRP A 431 20.15 -4.86 11.96
C TRP A 431 20.49 -4.96 13.44
N THR A 432 20.80 -6.17 13.92
CA THR A 432 21.43 -6.35 15.24
C THR A 432 22.65 -7.25 15.10
N THR A 433 23.68 -6.96 15.90
CA THR A 433 24.86 -7.83 15.94
C THR A 433 24.56 -9.19 16.58
N ASN A 434 25.39 -10.19 16.31
CA ASN A 434 25.33 -11.48 17.01
C ASN A 434 26.09 -11.43 18.34
N GLY A 435 25.65 -10.57 19.25
CA GLY A 435 26.25 -10.39 20.58
C GLY A 435 27.56 -9.59 20.60
N GLU A 436 28.04 -9.10 19.45
CA GLU A 436 29.13 -8.13 19.42
C GLU A 436 28.68 -6.79 20.04
N ASN A 437 29.63 -6.01 20.57
CA ASN A 437 29.35 -4.72 21.18
C ASN A 437 30.31 -3.66 20.62
N VAL A 438 31.00 -2.87 21.46
CA VAL A 438 32.05 -1.93 21.03
C VAL A 438 33.00 -2.60 20.04
N GLY A 439 33.23 -1.94 18.90
CA GLY A 439 34.05 -2.44 17.80
C GLY A 439 33.26 -3.03 16.63
N ALA A 440 31.99 -3.37 16.82
CA ALA A 440 31.11 -3.80 15.73
C ALA A 440 30.94 -2.71 14.66
N TRP A 441 30.64 -3.12 13.44
CA TRP A 441 30.55 -2.20 12.32
C TRP A 441 29.57 -2.65 11.24
N ILE A 442 29.05 -1.66 10.52
CA ILE A 442 28.26 -1.81 9.30
C ILE A 442 28.88 -0.95 8.20
N GLN A 443 29.00 -1.51 6.99
CA GLN A 443 29.58 -0.84 5.84
C GLN A 443 28.67 -0.94 4.63
N LEU A 444 28.42 0.22 4.02
CA LEU A 444 27.68 0.38 2.79
C LEU A 444 28.67 0.65 1.65
N LYS A 445 28.58 -0.13 0.57
CA LYS A 445 29.46 -0.02 -0.59
C LYS A 445 28.67 0.22 -1.87
N TRP A 446 28.99 1.27 -2.61
CA TRP A 446 28.43 1.55 -3.93
C TRP A 446 29.28 0.90 -5.04
N PRO A 447 28.67 0.52 -6.18
CA PRO A 447 29.41 0.05 -7.35
C PRO A 447 30.36 1.09 -7.95
N SER A 448 30.05 2.38 -7.78
CA SER A 448 30.84 3.52 -8.26
C SER A 448 30.94 4.61 -7.21
N ALA A 449 31.96 5.47 -7.33
CA ALA A 449 32.10 6.64 -6.48
C ALA A 449 30.84 7.51 -6.53
N THR A 450 30.35 7.88 -5.35
CA THR A 450 29.07 8.53 -5.13
C THR A 450 29.30 9.79 -4.29
N SER A 451 28.80 10.92 -4.79
CA SER A 451 28.82 12.17 -4.02
C SER A 451 27.86 12.06 -2.84
N VAL A 452 28.33 12.33 -1.63
CA VAL A 452 27.54 12.32 -0.38
C VAL A 452 27.92 13.51 0.49
N LYS A 453 27.02 13.98 1.35
CA LYS A 453 27.25 15.11 2.28
C LYS A 453 26.57 14.93 3.64
N GLN A 454 25.73 13.91 3.79
CA GLN A 454 25.01 13.65 5.02
C GLN A 454 24.83 12.16 5.23
N VAL A 455 24.94 11.74 6.50
CA VAL A 455 24.55 10.43 6.99
C VAL A 455 23.48 10.63 8.06
N ILE A 456 22.46 9.78 8.08
CA ILE A 456 21.47 9.72 9.15
C ILE A 456 21.48 8.32 9.73
N LEU A 457 21.64 8.24 11.04
CA LEU A 457 21.67 6.98 11.78
C LEU A 457 20.50 6.95 12.75
N TYR A 458 19.87 5.79 12.83
CA TYR A 458 18.77 5.53 13.73
C TYR A 458 19.17 4.35 14.62
N ASP A 459 19.14 4.59 15.93
CA ASP A 459 19.36 3.51 16.90
C ASP A 459 18.20 2.50 16.85
N ARG A 460 18.36 1.41 17.58
CA ARG A 460 17.25 0.51 17.88
C ARG A 460 16.20 1.27 18.71
N PRO A 461 14.89 1.18 18.39
CA PRO A 461 13.87 1.98 19.05
C PRO A 461 13.42 1.35 20.39
N ASN A 462 14.36 1.09 21.30
CA ASN A 462 14.08 0.56 22.63
C ASN A 462 14.99 1.19 23.70
N GLN A 463 14.52 1.22 24.95
CA GLN A 463 15.23 1.94 26.02
C GLN A 463 16.42 1.19 26.62
N ASN A 464 16.60 -0.11 26.32
CA ASN A 464 17.61 -0.94 26.95
C ASN A 464 18.95 -0.93 26.20
N ASP A 465 18.89 -0.69 24.89
CA ASP A 465 20.01 -0.80 23.98
C ASP A 465 20.31 0.55 23.35
N GLN A 466 21.56 1.02 23.44
CA GLN A 466 21.93 2.33 22.90
C GLN A 466 23.36 2.37 22.38
N ILE A 467 23.54 2.90 21.18
CA ILE A 467 24.83 3.34 20.66
C ILE A 467 25.13 4.73 21.23
N LEU A 468 26.15 4.81 22.10
CA LEU A 468 26.58 6.03 22.78
C LEU A 468 27.63 6.82 21.98
N GLY A 469 28.24 6.20 20.98
CA GLY A 469 29.13 6.88 20.07
C GLY A 469 29.77 5.95 19.05
N GLY A 470 30.26 6.53 17.96
CA GLY A 470 30.93 5.79 16.89
C GLY A 470 31.76 6.69 15.98
N THR A 471 32.29 6.08 14.92
CA THR A 471 33.05 6.77 13.89
C THR A 471 32.60 6.31 12.51
N LEU A 472 32.27 7.27 11.65
CA LEU A 472 32.13 7.06 10.21
C LEU A 472 33.50 7.12 9.55
N PHE A 473 33.86 6.09 8.81
CA PHE A 473 35.04 6.03 7.95
C PHE A 473 34.61 6.06 6.49
N PHE A 474 35.39 6.74 5.67
CA PHE A 474 35.10 6.95 4.26
C PHE A 474 36.22 6.40 3.38
N SER A 475 35.86 6.03 2.14
CA SER A 475 36.84 5.52 1.16
C SER A 475 37.92 6.52 0.75
N ASP A 476 37.72 7.81 1.01
CA ASP A 476 38.72 8.87 0.79
C ASP A 476 39.77 8.95 1.92
N GLY A 477 39.70 8.05 2.91
CA GLY A 477 40.59 7.99 4.07
C GLY A 477 40.19 8.91 5.22
N SER A 478 39.17 9.76 5.03
CA SER A 478 38.68 10.64 6.10
C SER A 478 37.78 9.90 7.09
N SER A 479 37.55 10.51 8.25
CA SER A 479 36.62 10.01 9.25
C SER A 479 35.88 11.13 9.98
N ILE A 480 34.71 10.80 10.52
CA ILE A 480 33.85 11.72 11.29
C ILE A 480 33.39 11.01 12.56
N LYS A 481 33.55 11.66 13.71
CA LYS A 481 33.03 11.19 14.99
C LYS A 481 31.51 11.40 15.06
N VAL A 482 30.83 10.41 15.60
CA VAL A 482 29.37 10.41 15.82
C VAL A 482 29.13 10.30 17.33
N GLY A 483 28.29 11.17 17.86
CA GLY A 483 27.87 11.13 19.27
C GLY A 483 26.84 10.03 19.54
N ALA A 484 26.21 10.09 20.71
CA ALA A 484 25.14 9.16 21.07
C ALA A 484 23.96 9.28 20.10
N LEU A 485 23.46 8.13 19.65
CA LEU A 485 22.21 8.08 18.90
C LEU A 485 21.03 8.25 19.88
N PRO A 486 19.93 8.92 19.48
CA PRO A 486 18.73 8.99 20.29
C PRO A 486 18.19 7.61 20.66
N ASN A 487 18.01 7.36 21.95
CA ASN A 487 17.62 6.04 22.50
C ASN A 487 16.16 5.64 22.17
N ASP A 488 15.37 6.56 21.64
CA ASP A 488 14.00 6.30 21.17
C ASP A 488 13.96 5.89 19.68
N GLY A 489 15.12 5.73 19.05
CA GLY A 489 15.23 5.46 17.62
C GLY A 489 14.99 6.70 16.74
N ALA A 490 14.93 7.91 17.32
CA ALA A 490 14.88 9.13 16.53
C ALA A 490 16.18 9.34 15.71
N PRO A 491 16.12 10.03 14.56
CA PRO A 491 17.29 10.22 13.70
C PRO A 491 18.39 11.07 14.34
N LEU A 492 19.64 10.66 14.18
CA LEU A 492 20.80 11.54 14.31
C LEU A 492 21.36 11.89 12.94
N SER A 493 21.33 13.18 12.59
CA SER A 493 21.93 13.70 11.36
C SER A 493 23.40 14.09 11.55
N VAL A 494 24.27 13.53 10.71
CA VAL A 494 25.69 13.88 10.62
C VAL A 494 25.95 14.55 9.27
N ASN A 495 26.15 15.87 9.30
CA ASN A 495 26.40 16.68 8.10
C ASN A 495 27.91 16.93 7.92
N PHE A 496 28.35 16.98 6.66
CA PHE A 496 29.74 17.25 6.33
C PHE A 496 29.88 17.87 4.93
N THR A 497 31.06 18.43 4.65
CA THR A 497 31.41 18.93 3.31
C THR A 497 31.32 17.78 2.31
N SER A 498 30.69 18.00 1.15
CA SER A 498 30.45 16.94 0.17
C SER A 498 31.73 16.17 -0.19
N LYS A 499 31.64 14.85 -0.15
CA LYS A 499 32.70 13.88 -0.47
C LYS A 499 32.26 13.04 -1.66
N ASN A 500 33.21 12.55 -2.45
CA ASN A 500 32.93 11.56 -3.48
C ASN A 500 33.56 10.23 -3.08
N ILE A 501 32.76 9.27 -2.60
CA ILE A 501 33.23 8.06 -1.92
C ILE A 501 32.63 6.80 -2.55
N SER A 502 33.32 5.66 -2.48
CA SER A 502 32.80 4.36 -2.90
C SER A 502 32.26 3.51 -1.74
N TRP A 503 32.60 3.85 -0.49
CA TRP A 503 32.07 3.18 0.69
C TRP A 503 32.07 4.10 1.91
N VAL A 504 31.13 3.85 2.82
CA VAL A 504 31.10 4.41 4.18
C VAL A 504 30.93 3.27 5.17
N LYS A 505 31.71 3.30 6.26
CA LYS A 505 31.63 2.34 7.36
C LYS A 505 31.32 3.07 8.66
N PHE A 506 30.28 2.66 9.37
CA PHE A 506 30.04 3.08 10.73
C PHE A 506 30.59 2.02 11.70
N ARG A 507 31.53 2.40 12.55
CA ARG A 507 32.05 1.57 13.64
C ARG A 507 31.56 2.13 14.97
N ILE A 508 31.07 1.25 15.83
CA ILE A 508 30.58 1.59 17.16
C ILE A 508 31.77 1.67 18.11
N ASP A 509 31.94 2.83 18.75
CA ASP A 509 33.05 3.11 19.66
C ASP A 509 32.62 3.03 21.14
N GLN A 510 31.32 3.27 21.44
CA GLN A 510 30.72 3.18 22.77
C GLN A 510 29.25 2.75 22.66
N ALA A 511 28.80 1.84 23.52
CA ALA A 511 27.41 1.37 23.55
C ALA A 511 27.01 0.77 24.91
N SER A 512 25.71 0.60 25.11
CA SER A 512 25.08 -0.16 26.19
C SER A 512 24.10 -1.16 25.59
N GLY A 513 24.00 -2.37 26.18
CA GLY A 513 23.07 -3.40 25.71
C GLY A 513 23.49 -4.04 24.38
N TRP A 514 22.50 -4.48 23.60
CA TRP A 514 22.65 -5.14 22.30
C TRP A 514 22.58 -4.14 21.17
N ILE A 515 23.67 -3.98 20.44
CA ILE A 515 23.78 -2.93 19.42
C ILE A 515 23.15 -3.33 18.09
N GLY A 516 22.70 -2.30 17.38
CA GLY A 516 22.11 -2.42 16.07
C GLY A 516 21.73 -1.05 15.50
N LEU A 517 21.17 -1.05 14.31
CA LEU A 517 20.57 0.14 13.71
C LEU A 517 19.21 -0.24 13.14
N SER A 518 18.21 0.61 13.37
CA SER A 518 16.93 0.49 12.66
C SER A 518 17.04 1.03 11.23
N GLU A 519 17.85 2.06 10.98
CA GLU A 519 18.09 2.59 9.64
C GLU A 519 19.45 3.33 9.56
N PHE A 520 20.07 3.27 8.39
CA PHE A 520 21.30 3.95 8.00
C PHE A 520 21.09 4.57 6.62
N GLU A 521 20.85 5.88 6.61
CA GLU A 521 20.63 6.65 5.39
C GLU A 521 21.89 7.44 4.98
N VAL A 522 22.10 7.60 3.66
CA VAL A 522 23.21 8.37 3.12
C VAL A 522 22.72 9.25 1.96
N PHE A 523 23.04 10.55 1.98
CA PHE A 523 22.55 11.53 1.00
C PHE A 523 23.65 12.29 0.28
#